data_AF-A0A1D1ZB55-F1
#
_entry.id   AF-A0A1D1ZB55-F1
#
_cell.length_a   1.000
_cell.length_b   1.000
_cell.length_c   1.000
_cell.angle_alpha   90.00
_cell.angle_beta   90.00
_cell.angle_gamma   90.00
#
_symmetry.space_group_name_H-M   'P 1'
#
loop_
_entity.id
_entity.type
_entity.pdbx_description
1 polymer ?
#
loop_
_entity_poly.entity_id
_entity_poly.type
_entity_poly.pdbx_seq_one_letter_code
_entity_poly.pdbx_strand_id
1 'polypeptide(L)'
;MLEILKKEEELLSAVKEKQLQEGNKEFDRAVLDERARKAETWHQNASIQSQFSKPAQPITCATFAQDVIEGRAKASQAHEHKHQPLIFGPASLIGGKLNSERERMAAQVFQPGYRLPTMSIEEAGLREMEMMKKWQERNTKFFEEANSSWYKDKPHRSDEDDESAEEKARAWDDWKDENPRGAGNKKLTPCG
;
A
#
# COMPACT_ATOMS: atom_id res chain seq x y z
N MET A 1 7.98 -44.94 -14.20
CA MET A 1 9.30 -44.37 -14.54
C MET A 1 9.76 -44.81 -15.93
N LEU A 2 10.02 -46.10 -16.18
CA LEU A 2 10.46 -46.58 -17.51
C LEU A 2 9.46 -46.28 -18.65
N GLU A 3 8.17 -46.36 -18.40
CA GLU A 3 7.14 -46.06 -19.41
C GLU A 3 7.07 -44.58 -19.79
N ILE A 4 7.40 -43.67 -18.87
CA ILE A 4 7.42 -42.23 -19.12
C ILE A 4 8.63 -41.90 -19.99
N LEU A 5 9.80 -42.47 -19.66
CA LEU A 5 11.03 -42.29 -20.44
C LEU A 5 10.89 -42.84 -21.87
N LYS A 6 10.25 -44.00 -22.05
CA LYS A 6 9.96 -44.54 -23.39
C LYS A 6 9.06 -43.61 -24.22
N LYS A 7 8.03 -43.03 -23.60
CA LYS A 7 7.14 -42.07 -24.28
C LYS A 7 7.87 -40.78 -24.66
N GLU A 8 8.77 -40.29 -23.81
CA GLU A 8 9.61 -39.13 -24.11
C GLU A 8 10.56 -39.41 -25.28
N GLU A 9 11.17 -40.59 -25.32
CA GLU A 9 12.05 -41.03 -26.40
C GLU A 9 11.31 -41.17 -27.75
N GLU A 10 10.09 -41.74 -27.74
CA GLU A 10 9.21 -41.79 -28.91
C GLU A 10 8.86 -40.40 -29.43
N LEU A 11 8.49 -39.48 -28.55
CA LEU A 11 8.18 -38.09 -28.91
C LEU A 11 9.38 -37.38 -29.53
N LEU A 12 10.57 -37.53 -28.92
CA LEU A 12 11.81 -36.94 -29.44
C LEU A 12 12.18 -37.52 -30.81
N SER A 13 11.95 -38.81 -31.02
CA SER A 13 12.21 -39.48 -32.29
C SER A 13 11.26 -38.97 -33.38
N ALA A 14 9.98 -38.81 -33.08
CA ALA A 14 8.99 -38.24 -33.99
C ALA A 14 9.31 -36.78 -34.37
N VAL A 15 9.83 -35.99 -33.42
CA VAL A 15 10.26 -34.60 -33.70
C VAL A 15 11.47 -34.57 -34.63
N LYS A 16 12.47 -35.43 -34.41
CA LYS A 16 13.64 -35.55 -35.29
C LYS A 16 13.27 -36.01 -36.69
N GLU A 17 12.34 -36.95 -36.81
CA GLU A 17 11.85 -37.44 -38.10
C GLU A 17 11.14 -36.32 -38.89
N LYS A 18 10.31 -35.51 -38.23
CA LYS A 18 9.70 -34.33 -38.85
C LYS A 18 10.72 -33.27 -39.26
N GLN A 19 11.73 -33.00 -38.44
CA GLN A 19 12.84 -32.11 -38.81
C GLN A 19 13.60 -32.58 -40.04
N LEU A 20 13.78 -33.89 -40.22
CA LEU A 20 14.42 -34.49 -41.39
C LEU A 20 13.55 -34.40 -42.65
N GLN A 21 12.22 -34.53 -42.52
CA GLN A 21 11.28 -34.50 -43.64
C GLN A 21 11.00 -33.08 -44.16
N GLU A 22 10.79 -32.12 -43.26
CA GLU A 22 10.40 -30.74 -43.62
C GLU A 22 11.61 -29.80 -43.67
N GLY A 23 12.77 -30.21 -43.15
CA GLY A 23 13.94 -29.35 -43.02
C GLY A 23 13.81 -28.34 -41.86
N ASN A 24 14.93 -28.04 -41.20
CA ASN A 24 14.94 -27.31 -39.92
C ASN A 24 14.19 -25.96 -39.96
N LYS A 25 14.33 -25.18 -41.04
CA LYS A 25 13.71 -23.85 -41.13
C LYS A 25 12.18 -23.88 -41.27
N GLU A 26 11.65 -24.87 -41.97
CA GLU A 26 10.21 -25.00 -42.20
C GLU A 26 9.53 -25.61 -40.97
N PHE A 27 10.18 -26.58 -40.33
CA PHE A 27 9.78 -27.10 -39.03
C PHE A 27 9.73 -25.99 -37.96
N ASP A 28 10.77 -25.16 -37.84
CA ASP A 28 10.81 -24.07 -36.86
C ASP A 28 9.67 -23.06 -37.09
N ARG A 29 9.38 -22.72 -38.36
CA ARG A 29 8.25 -21.86 -38.72
C ARG A 29 6.91 -22.49 -38.35
N ALA A 30 6.71 -23.77 -38.68
CA ALA A 30 5.48 -24.49 -38.36
C ALA A 30 5.24 -24.56 -36.84
N VAL A 31 6.29 -24.78 -36.04
CA VAL A 31 6.21 -24.78 -34.57
C VAL A 31 5.85 -23.40 -34.02
N LEU A 32 6.41 -22.33 -34.58
CA LEU A 32 6.09 -20.96 -34.17
C LEU A 32 4.64 -20.58 -34.53
N ASP A 33 4.17 -20.96 -35.72
CA ASP A 33 2.78 -20.73 -36.15
C ASP A 33 1.78 -21.52 -35.30
N GLU A 34 2.06 -22.80 -34.98
CA GLU A 34 1.23 -23.59 -34.06
C GLU A 34 1.17 -22.96 -32.67
N ARG A 35 2.30 -22.46 -32.16
CA ARG A 35 2.32 -21.74 -30.86
C ARG A 35 1.48 -20.46 -30.93
N ALA A 36 1.59 -19.69 -32.00
CA ALA A 36 0.80 -18.47 -32.19
C ALA A 36 -0.70 -18.79 -32.23
N ARG A 37 -1.11 -19.79 -33.02
CA ARG A 37 -2.49 -20.26 -33.10
C ARG A 37 -3.02 -20.76 -31.76
N LYS A 38 -2.20 -21.48 -30.98
CA LYS A 38 -2.56 -21.93 -29.63
C LYS A 38 -2.75 -20.75 -28.66
N ALA A 39 -1.93 -19.71 -28.76
CA ALA A 39 -2.09 -18.50 -27.95
C ALA A 39 -3.38 -17.76 -28.35
N GLU A 40 -3.63 -17.58 -29.64
CA GLU A 40 -4.84 -16.92 -30.16
C GLU A 40 -6.12 -17.65 -29.74
N THR A 41 -6.18 -18.97 -29.91
CA THR A 41 -7.31 -19.79 -29.46
C THR A 41 -7.52 -19.69 -27.95
N TRP A 42 -6.45 -19.65 -27.16
CA TRP A 42 -6.57 -19.44 -25.71
C TRP A 42 -7.16 -18.07 -25.38
N HIS A 43 -6.71 -17.01 -26.05
CA HIS A 43 -7.27 -15.66 -25.88
C HIS A 43 -8.73 -15.58 -26.32
N GLN A 44 -9.09 -16.19 -27.45
CA GLN A 44 -10.48 -16.26 -27.92
C GLN A 44 -11.36 -17.03 -26.91
N ASN A 45 -10.93 -18.21 -26.46
CA ASN A 45 -11.66 -19.00 -25.48
C ASN A 45 -11.81 -18.27 -24.14
N ALA A 46 -10.74 -17.63 -23.64
CA ALA A 46 -10.79 -16.81 -22.44
C ALA A 46 -11.75 -15.62 -22.60
N SER A 47 -11.75 -14.96 -23.77
CA SER A 47 -12.68 -13.87 -24.06
C SER A 47 -14.14 -14.33 -24.03
N ILE A 48 -14.44 -15.47 -24.66
CA ILE A 48 -15.77 -16.09 -24.68
C ILE A 48 -16.18 -16.48 -23.27
N GLN A 49 -15.31 -17.15 -22.51
CA GLN A 49 -15.62 -17.53 -21.13
C GLN A 49 -15.85 -16.31 -20.23
N SER A 50 -15.11 -15.21 -20.43
CA SER A 50 -15.28 -14.00 -19.63
C SER A 50 -16.68 -13.39 -19.77
N GLN A 51 -17.33 -13.54 -20.93
CA GLN A 51 -18.71 -13.09 -21.15
C GLN A 51 -19.75 -13.88 -20.34
N PHE A 52 -19.46 -15.15 -20.04
CA PHE A 52 -20.35 -16.03 -19.28
C PHE A 52 -19.93 -16.18 -17.81
N SER A 53 -18.70 -15.82 -17.46
CA SER A 53 -18.26 -15.77 -16.07
C SER A 53 -18.96 -14.62 -15.38
N LYS A 54 -19.93 -14.93 -14.52
CA LYS A 54 -20.48 -13.93 -13.62
C LYS A 54 -19.36 -13.56 -12.63
N PRO A 55 -18.93 -12.29 -12.56
CA PRO A 55 -18.02 -11.88 -11.50
C PRO A 55 -18.70 -12.23 -10.18
N ALA A 56 -17.94 -12.80 -9.23
CA ALA A 56 -18.43 -13.02 -7.89
C ALA A 56 -19.01 -11.70 -7.41
N GLN A 57 -20.30 -11.70 -7.05
CA GLN A 57 -20.93 -10.45 -6.64
C GLN A 57 -20.16 -9.92 -5.44
N PRO A 58 -19.78 -8.63 -5.43
CA PRO A 58 -19.10 -8.07 -4.29
C PRO A 58 -19.98 -8.33 -3.07
N ILE A 59 -19.41 -8.98 -2.06
CA ILE A 59 -20.12 -9.25 -0.81
C ILE A 59 -20.35 -7.89 -0.18
N THR A 60 -21.52 -7.33 -0.43
CA THR A 60 -21.95 -6.10 0.25
C THR A 60 -22.25 -6.43 1.70
N CYS A 61 -22.08 -5.44 2.57
CA CYS A 61 -22.44 -5.57 3.99
C CYS A 61 -23.90 -6.02 4.19
N ALA A 62 -24.82 -5.63 3.31
CA ALA A 62 -26.21 -6.09 3.32
C ALA A 62 -26.34 -7.59 3.02
N THR A 63 -25.69 -8.09 1.96
CA THR A 63 -25.72 -9.52 1.60
C THR A 63 -25.02 -10.40 2.65
N PHE A 64 -23.92 -9.93 3.23
CA PHE A 64 -23.24 -10.66 4.30
C PHE A 64 -24.10 -10.74 5.57
N ALA A 65 -24.75 -9.65 5.95
CA ALA A 65 -25.66 -9.63 7.09
C ALA A 65 -26.83 -10.61 6.89
N GLN A 66 -27.40 -10.66 5.69
CA GLN A 66 -28.44 -11.62 5.30
C GLN A 66 -27.94 -13.07 5.43
N ASP A 67 -26.73 -13.36 4.93
CA ASP A 67 -26.12 -14.70 5.01
C ASP A 67 -25.80 -15.13 6.44
N VAL A 68 -25.45 -14.18 7.33
CA VAL A 68 -25.27 -14.43 8.76
C VAL A 68 -26.61 -14.76 9.43
N ILE A 69 -27.68 -14.05 9.08
CA ILE A 69 -29.04 -14.31 9.60
C ILE A 69 -29.56 -15.67 9.11
N GLU A 70 -29.29 -16.02 7.86
CA GLU A 70 -29.69 -17.29 7.24
C GLU A 70 -28.77 -18.46 7.62
N GLY A 71 -27.74 -18.22 8.44
CA GLY A 71 -26.80 -19.25 8.93
C GLY A 71 -25.84 -19.78 7.86
N ARG A 72 -25.79 -19.15 6.68
CA ARG A 72 -24.88 -19.48 5.57
C ARG A 72 -23.48 -18.91 5.78
N ALA A 73 -23.32 -17.91 6.67
CA ALA A 73 -22.04 -17.33 7.08
C ALA A 73 -21.96 -17.11 8.59
N LYS A 74 -20.75 -17.01 9.15
CA LYS A 74 -20.53 -16.64 10.56
C LYS A 74 -20.09 -15.18 10.65
N ALA A 75 -20.62 -14.41 11.61
CA ALA A 75 -20.19 -13.02 11.84
C ALA A 75 -18.68 -12.91 12.20
N SER A 76 -18.10 -13.96 12.78
CA SER A 76 -16.66 -14.06 13.08
C SER A 76 -15.81 -14.48 11.89
N GLN A 77 -16.43 -14.82 10.76
CA GLN A 77 -15.73 -15.15 9.53
C GLN A 77 -15.25 -13.85 8.90
N ALA A 78 -14.14 -13.32 9.42
CA ALA A 78 -13.37 -12.31 8.71
C ALA A 78 -13.11 -12.87 7.31
N HIS A 79 -13.46 -12.11 6.28
CA HIS A 79 -13.17 -12.52 4.92
C HIS A 79 -11.65 -12.57 4.79
N GLU A 80 -11.07 -13.78 4.82
CA GLU A 80 -9.65 -13.96 4.61
C GLU A 80 -9.34 -13.65 3.14
N HIS A 81 -9.14 -12.37 2.85
CA HIS A 81 -8.54 -11.93 1.61
C HIS A 81 -7.07 -12.35 1.66
N LYS A 82 -6.77 -13.60 1.29
CA LYS A 82 -5.40 -14.04 1.06
C LYS A 82 -4.88 -13.27 -0.14
N HIS A 83 -4.18 -12.18 0.12
CA HIS A 83 -3.52 -11.37 -0.90
C HIS A 83 -2.43 -12.21 -1.53
N GLN A 84 -2.74 -12.85 -2.65
CA GLN A 84 -1.70 -13.42 -3.50
C GLN A 84 -0.91 -12.26 -4.11
N PRO A 85 0.43 -12.33 -4.15
CA PRO A 85 1.22 -11.30 -4.80
C PRO A 85 0.80 -11.21 -6.27
N LEU A 86 0.21 -10.06 -6.63
CA LEU A 86 -0.25 -9.79 -7.99
C LEU A 86 0.98 -9.58 -8.87
N ILE A 87 1.21 -10.49 -9.82
CA ILE A 87 2.16 -10.29 -10.90
C ILE A 87 1.43 -9.46 -11.96
N PHE A 88 1.90 -8.24 -12.22
CA PHE A 88 1.38 -7.43 -13.32
C PHE A 88 2.08 -7.77 -14.65
N GLY A 89 1.33 -7.92 -15.75
CA GLY A 89 1.90 -8.31 -17.05
C GLY A 89 0.92 -8.88 -18.06
N PRO A 90 1.39 -9.50 -19.16
CA PRO A 90 0.51 -10.17 -20.12
C PRO A 90 -0.17 -11.41 -19.51
N ALA A 91 -1.38 -11.74 -19.97
CA ALA A 91 -2.18 -12.85 -19.44
C ALA A 91 -1.49 -14.23 -19.52
N SER A 92 -0.51 -14.41 -20.41
CA SER A 92 0.33 -15.62 -20.46
C SER A 92 1.24 -15.78 -19.23
N LEU A 93 1.58 -14.67 -18.57
CA LEU A 93 2.37 -14.63 -17.34
C LEU A 93 1.47 -14.56 -16.10
N ILE A 94 0.36 -13.82 -16.15
CA ILE A 94 -0.57 -13.68 -15.04
C ILE A 94 -1.30 -15.02 -14.85
N GLY A 95 -0.93 -15.77 -13.81
CA GLY A 95 -1.50 -17.09 -13.49
C GLY A 95 -0.87 -18.27 -14.24
N GLY A 96 0.09 -18.01 -15.14
CA GLY A 96 0.92 -19.03 -15.78
C GLY A 96 2.07 -19.50 -14.89
N LYS A 97 2.60 -20.70 -15.15
CA LYS A 97 3.85 -21.15 -14.52
C LYS A 97 5.03 -20.48 -15.23
N LEU A 98 5.92 -19.83 -14.47
CA LEU A 98 7.14 -19.17 -14.98
C LEU A 98 8.25 -20.21 -15.17
N ASN A 99 8.19 -20.94 -16.28
CA ASN A 99 9.07 -22.08 -16.54
C ASN A 99 10.38 -21.62 -17.18
N SER A 100 10.31 -20.58 -18.02
CA SER A 100 11.43 -20.10 -18.80
C SER A 100 12.04 -18.83 -18.22
N GLU A 101 13.35 -18.66 -18.40
CA GLU A 101 14.08 -17.43 -18.03
C GLU A 101 13.50 -16.19 -18.75
N ARG A 102 13.03 -16.37 -19.99
CA ARG A 102 12.37 -15.31 -20.74
C ARG A 102 11.07 -14.85 -20.08
N GLU A 103 10.27 -15.77 -19.58
CA GLU A 103 9.03 -15.46 -18.85
C GLU A 103 9.35 -14.77 -17.52
N ARG A 104 10.40 -15.18 -16.82
CA ARG A 104 10.84 -14.53 -15.57
C ARG A 104 11.28 -13.09 -15.79
N MET A 105 12.09 -12.84 -16.82
CA MET A 105 12.48 -11.48 -17.18
C MET A 105 11.26 -10.64 -17.58
N ALA A 106 10.37 -11.18 -18.42
CA ALA A 106 9.16 -10.48 -18.85
C ALA A 106 8.23 -10.15 -17.66
N ALA A 107 8.20 -10.99 -16.63
CA ALA A 107 7.41 -10.74 -15.42
C ALA A 107 7.90 -9.53 -14.66
N GLN A 108 9.19 -9.20 -14.72
CA GLN A 108 9.77 -8.09 -13.95
C GLN A 108 9.58 -6.72 -14.63
N VAL A 109 9.46 -6.67 -15.96
CA VAL A 109 9.45 -5.41 -16.74
C VAL A 109 8.26 -4.50 -16.39
N PHE A 110 7.12 -5.08 -16.04
CA PHE A 110 5.88 -4.33 -15.78
C PHE A 110 5.49 -4.29 -14.30
N GLN A 111 6.40 -4.62 -13.38
CA GLN A 111 6.08 -4.54 -11.95
C GLN A 111 6.12 -3.10 -11.43
N PRO A 112 5.26 -2.74 -10.48
CA PRO A 112 5.34 -1.46 -9.79
C PRO A 112 6.71 -1.27 -9.11
N GLY A 113 7.31 -0.08 -9.27
CA GLY A 113 8.59 0.27 -8.63
C GLY A 113 8.52 0.48 -7.11
N TYR A 114 7.33 0.36 -6.52
CA TYR A 114 7.08 0.50 -5.09
C TYR A 114 6.30 -0.72 -4.58
N ARG A 115 6.44 -1.00 -3.28
CA ARG A 115 5.70 -2.09 -2.64
C ARG A 115 4.23 -1.70 -2.53
N LEU A 116 3.36 -2.50 -3.15
CA LEU A 116 1.92 -2.33 -3.01
C LEU A 116 1.47 -2.70 -1.59
N PRO A 117 0.46 -2.00 -1.04
CA PRO A 117 -0.17 -2.42 0.20
C PRO A 117 -0.71 -3.85 0.08
N THR A 118 -0.27 -4.73 0.97
CA THR A 118 -0.76 -6.11 1.08
C THR A 118 -1.86 -6.26 2.14
N MET A 119 -2.27 -5.14 2.74
CA MET A 119 -3.28 -5.09 3.79
C MET A 119 -4.66 -4.87 3.16
N SER A 120 -5.70 -5.52 3.67
CA SER A 120 -7.07 -5.28 3.20
C SER A 120 -7.58 -3.90 3.63
N ILE A 121 -8.59 -3.38 2.94
CA ILE A 121 -9.22 -2.10 3.31
C ILE A 121 -9.82 -2.17 4.71
N GLU A 122 -10.41 -3.30 5.09
CA GLU A 122 -10.97 -3.52 6.43
C GLU A 122 -9.87 -3.50 7.50
N GLU A 123 -8.77 -4.21 7.26
CA GLU A 123 -7.62 -4.24 8.18
C GLU A 123 -6.98 -2.84 8.30
N ALA A 124 -6.94 -2.08 7.21
CA ALA A 124 -6.47 -0.70 7.20
C ALA A 124 -7.34 0.20 8.08
N GLY A 125 -8.67 0.09 7.95
CA GLY A 125 -9.62 0.85 8.76
C GLY A 125 -9.50 0.54 10.25
N LEU A 126 -9.33 -0.73 10.61
CA LEU A 126 -9.11 -1.14 12.01
C LEU A 126 -7.80 -0.56 12.56
N ARG A 127 -6.71 -0.60 11.78
CA ARG A 127 -5.43 -0.03 12.18
C ARG A 127 -5.53 1.50 12.36
N GLU A 128 -6.31 2.18 11.52
CA GLU A 128 -6.56 3.62 11.66
C GLU A 128 -7.34 3.95 12.94
N MET A 129 -8.39 3.19 13.26
CA MET A 129 -9.14 3.34 14.52
C MET A 129 -8.24 3.14 15.74
N GLU A 130 -7.33 2.16 15.68
CA GLU A 130 -6.36 1.91 16.76
C GLU A 130 -5.39 3.08 16.93
N MET A 131 -4.92 3.67 15.83
CA MET A 131 -4.06 4.86 15.86
C MET A 131 -4.79 6.07 16.44
N MET A 132 -6.06 6.27 16.07
CA MET A 132 -6.93 7.30 16.64
C MET A 132 -7.09 7.14 18.15
N LYS A 133 -7.39 5.92 18.62
CA LYS A 133 -7.53 5.61 20.05
C LYS A 133 -6.25 5.91 20.82
N LYS A 134 -5.09 5.46 20.31
CA LYS A 134 -3.78 5.75 20.92
C LYS A 134 -3.47 7.25 20.94
N TRP A 135 -3.91 8.00 19.94
CA TRP A 135 -3.75 9.45 19.90
C TRP A 135 -4.62 10.14 20.94
N GLN A 136 -5.88 9.75 21.08
CA GLN A 136 -6.77 10.24 22.12
C GLN A 136 -6.22 9.95 23.52
N GLU A 137 -5.79 8.72 23.78
CA GLU A 137 -5.18 8.31 25.07
C GLU A 137 -3.91 9.12 25.41
N ARG A 138 -3.06 9.39 24.41
CA ARG A 138 -1.91 10.26 24.62
C ARG A 138 -2.33 11.68 24.96
N ASN A 139 -3.30 12.24 24.26
CA ASN A 139 -3.76 13.60 24.50
C ASN A 139 -4.47 13.76 25.86
N THR A 140 -5.28 12.79 26.27
CA THR A 140 -5.90 12.80 27.60
C THR A 140 -4.82 12.74 28.68
N LYS A 141 -3.81 11.88 28.51
CA LYS A 141 -2.67 11.80 29.41
C LYS A 141 -1.89 13.12 29.49
N PHE A 142 -1.60 13.76 28.35
CA PHE A 142 -0.95 15.08 28.33
C PHE A 142 -1.80 16.15 29.00
N PHE A 143 -3.12 16.12 28.83
CA PHE A 143 -4.03 17.07 29.47
C PHE A 143 -4.10 16.85 31.00
N GLU A 144 -4.14 15.60 31.46
CA GLU A 144 -4.07 15.26 32.88
C GLU A 144 -2.73 15.68 33.51
N GLU A 145 -1.62 15.47 32.80
CA GLU A 145 -0.27 15.87 33.23
C GLU A 145 -0.13 17.40 33.33
N ALA A 146 -0.65 18.15 32.35
CA ALA A 146 -0.68 19.60 32.37
C ALA A 146 -1.55 20.15 33.53
N ASN A 147 -2.70 19.54 33.81
CA ASN A 147 -3.57 19.95 34.92
C ASN A 147 -3.02 19.57 36.30
N SER A 148 -2.15 18.55 36.39
CA SER A 148 -1.59 18.10 37.66
C SER A 148 -0.36 18.88 38.12
N SER A 149 0.41 19.45 37.19
CA SER A 149 1.67 20.16 37.48
C SER A 149 1.50 21.66 37.69
N TRP A 150 0.55 22.33 37.02
CA TRP A 150 0.37 23.78 37.15
C TRP A 150 -0.59 24.19 38.29
N TYR A 151 -1.56 23.35 38.66
CA TYR A 151 -2.64 23.75 39.58
C TYR A 151 -2.36 23.45 41.06
N LYS A 152 -1.30 22.69 41.37
CA LYS A 152 -0.94 22.33 42.76
C LYS A 152 0.02 23.31 43.43
N ASP A 153 0.77 24.08 42.66
CA ASP A 153 1.61 25.17 43.16
C ASP A 153 0.89 26.50 42.94
N LYS A 154 -0.20 26.75 43.68
CA LYS A 154 -0.64 28.13 43.88
C LYS A 154 0.30 28.76 44.90
N PRO A 155 1.12 29.76 44.55
CA PRO A 155 1.85 30.51 45.56
C PRO A 155 0.80 31.17 46.48
N HIS A 156 0.97 30.97 47.78
CA HIS A 156 0.25 31.72 48.80
C HIS A 156 0.45 33.20 48.49
N ARG A 157 -0.61 33.90 48.07
CA ARG A 157 -0.58 35.32 47.73
C ARG A 157 -0.21 36.09 49.00
N SER A 158 1.08 36.42 49.15
CA SER A 158 1.57 37.39 50.12
C SER A 158 1.44 38.75 49.44
N ASP A 159 0.77 39.70 50.08
CA ASP A 159 0.54 41.05 49.55
C ASP A 159 1.84 41.87 49.34
N GLU A 160 3.02 41.32 49.71
CA GLU A 160 4.35 41.91 49.46
C GLU A 160 4.78 41.88 47.98
N ASP A 161 4.18 41.02 47.14
CA ASP A 161 4.62 40.86 45.74
C ASP A 161 4.04 41.95 44.81
N ASP A 162 2.93 42.60 45.21
CA ASP A 162 2.31 43.70 44.45
C ASP A 162 3.20 44.96 44.48
N GLU A 163 3.85 45.28 45.61
CA GLU A 163 4.76 46.43 45.72
C GLU A 163 6.02 46.23 44.85
N SER A 164 6.56 45.00 44.79
CA SER A 164 7.69 44.66 43.93
C SER A 164 7.34 44.69 42.44
N ALA A 165 6.09 44.39 42.09
CA ALA A 165 5.58 44.47 40.73
C ALA A 165 5.41 45.92 40.27
N GLU A 166 4.96 46.80 41.17
CA GLU A 166 4.84 48.24 40.91
C GLU A 166 6.21 48.92 40.74
N GLU A 167 7.21 48.56 41.55
CA GLU A 167 8.58 49.06 41.41
C GLU A 167 9.23 48.60 40.09
N LYS A 168 9.03 47.34 39.70
CA LYS A 168 9.52 46.81 38.42
C LYS A 168 8.84 47.50 37.24
N ALA A 169 7.54 47.81 37.34
CA ALA A 169 6.82 48.54 36.30
C ALA A 169 7.33 49.98 36.14
N ARG A 170 7.58 50.69 37.25
CA ARG A 170 8.20 52.03 37.23
C ARG A 170 9.59 52.01 36.62
N ALA A 171 10.44 51.08 37.05
CA ALA A 171 11.81 50.97 36.52
C ALA A 171 11.83 50.68 35.01
N TRP A 172 10.80 50.02 34.49
CA TRP A 172 10.66 49.76 33.07
C TRP A 172 10.24 51.00 32.28
N ASP A 173 9.39 51.85 32.87
CA ASP A 173 8.96 53.13 32.29
C ASP A 173 10.13 54.13 32.23
N ASP A 174 10.87 54.26 33.33
CA ASP A 174 12.08 55.09 33.41
C ASP A 174 13.12 54.68 32.35
N TRP A 175 13.32 53.37 32.16
CA TRP A 175 14.21 52.87 31.11
C TRP A 175 13.72 53.20 29.70
N LYS A 176 12.41 53.18 29.44
CA LYS A 176 11.84 53.53 28.14
C LYS A 176 12.03 55.01 27.82
N ASP A 177 11.88 55.87 28.83
CA ASP A 177 12.08 57.31 28.73
C ASP A 177 13.56 57.67 28.53
N GLU A 178 14.47 56.96 29.20
CA GLU A 178 15.92 57.07 28.97
C GLU A 178 16.37 56.53 27.61
N ASN A 179 15.54 55.69 26.95
CA ASN A 179 15.81 55.10 25.63
C ASN A 179 14.78 55.52 24.56
N PRO A 180 14.63 56.84 24.26
CA PRO A 180 13.48 57.38 23.52
C PRO A 180 13.39 56.94 22.05
N ARG A 181 14.48 56.42 21.47
CA ARG A 181 14.51 55.77 20.15
C ARG A 181 15.64 54.74 20.16
N GLY A 182 15.26 53.46 20.25
CA GLY A 182 16.16 52.31 20.38
C GLY A 182 17.52 52.48 19.70
N ALA A 183 18.57 52.08 20.42
CA ALA A 183 19.94 52.12 19.93
C ALA A 183 20.07 51.40 18.58
N GLY A 184 20.06 52.18 17.49
CA GLY A 184 20.63 51.81 16.20
C GLY A 184 19.67 51.21 15.16
N ASN A 185 19.09 52.07 14.32
CA ASN A 185 19.28 51.97 12.86
C ASN A 185 19.02 53.31 12.14
N LYS A 186 19.74 54.36 12.52
CA LYS A 186 19.65 55.69 11.88
C LYS A 186 20.86 56.06 11.00
N LYS A 187 21.70 55.08 10.63
CA LYS A 187 22.88 55.31 9.77
C LYS A 187 22.92 54.46 8.48
N LEU A 188 21.84 53.78 8.11
CA LEU A 188 21.85 52.84 6.98
C LEU A 188 20.82 53.13 5.89
N THR A 189 20.52 54.40 5.65
CA THR A 189 19.95 54.85 4.37
C THR A 189 20.77 56.00 3.81
N PRO A 190 21.75 55.73 2.93
CA PRO A 190 22.27 56.73 2.02
C PRO A 190 21.16 57.06 1.01
N CYS A 191 20.46 58.17 1.23
CA CYS A 191 19.85 58.92 0.15
C CYS A 191 20.84 60.03 -0.19
N GLY A 192 21.46 59.95 -1.37
CA GLY A 192 22.48 60.88 -1.87
C GLY A 192 23.54 60.15 -2.66
#